data_AF-A0A5P5ZQV5-F1
#
_entry.id   AF-A0A5P5ZQV5-F1
#
_cell.length_a   1.000
_cell.length_b   1.000
_cell.length_c   1.000
_cell.angle_alpha   90.00
_cell.angle_beta   90.00
_cell.angle_gamma   90.00
#
_symmetry.space_group_name_H-M   'P 1'
#
loop_
_entity.id
_entity.type
_entity.pdbx_description
1 polymer ?
#
loop_
_entity_poly.entity_id
_entity_poly.type
_entity_poly.pdbx_seq_one_letter_code
_entity_poly.pdbx_strand_id
1 'polypeptide(L)'
;MRPEIYCSGRYCLDFSQIKTIKKDSEANTIIFEFKTRAEFLENPETGELQLYHINESPVTTVPFHDFDCLNAYFEEVVKDWDIFVTAKG
;
A
#
# COMPACT_ATOMS: atom_id res chain seq x y z
N MET A 1 1.80 19.95 -4.90
CA MET A 1 1.24 18.60 -4.73
C MET A 1 2.11 17.83 -3.77
N ARG A 2 1.53 17.10 -2.82
CA ARG A 2 2.29 16.11 -2.04
C ARG A 2 2.62 14.92 -2.94
N PRO A 3 3.78 14.27 -2.78
CA PRO A 3 4.12 13.09 -3.56
C PRO A 3 3.08 11.99 -3.32
N GLU A 4 2.64 11.34 -4.40
CA GLU A 4 1.75 10.17 -4.32
C GLU A 4 2.49 8.94 -3.81
N ILE A 5 3.82 8.97 -3.93
CA ILE A 5 4.70 7.90 -3.50
C ILE A 5 5.35 8.30 -2.18
N TYR A 6 5.08 7.51 -1.14
CA TYR A 6 5.77 7.58 0.14
C TYR A 6 7.01 6.71 0.10
N CYS A 7 8.18 7.34 0.18
CA CYS A 7 9.45 6.64 0.32
C CYS A 7 9.93 6.78 1.77
N SER A 8 10.16 5.66 2.45
CA SER A 8 10.80 5.64 3.76
C SER A 8 11.74 4.42 3.85
N GLY A 9 13.02 4.71 4.09
CA GLY A 9 14.07 3.71 4.15
C GLY A 9 14.13 2.82 2.89
N ARG A 10 13.75 1.54 3.05
CA ARG A 10 13.87 0.50 2.00
C ARG A 10 12.63 0.34 1.10
N TYR A 11 11.56 1.08 1.35
CA TYR A 11 10.30 0.90 0.63
C TYR A 11 9.83 2.21 0.04
N CYS A 12 9.28 2.15 -1.17
CA CYS A 12 8.54 3.24 -1.76
C CYS A 12 7.16 2.74 -2.19
N LEU A 13 6.11 3.32 -1.62
CA LEU A 13 4.73 2.85 -1.70
C LEU A 13 3.86 3.95 -2.30
N ASP A 14 3.02 3.61 -3.27
CA ASP A 14 2.02 4.53 -3.78
C ASP A 14 0.81 4.59 -2.83
N PHE A 15 0.67 5.71 -2.13
CA PHE A 15 -0.43 5.96 -1.18
C PHE A 15 -1.81 5.94 -1.84
N SER A 16 -1.90 6.19 -3.15
CA SER A 16 -3.16 6.12 -3.89
C SER A 16 -3.69 4.68 -4.00
N GLN A 17 -2.78 3.70 -4.00
CA GLN A 17 -3.11 2.28 -4.12
C GLN A 17 -3.38 1.63 -2.77
N ILE A 18 -2.94 2.22 -1.65
CA ILE A 18 -3.17 1.65 -0.32
C ILE A 18 -4.68 1.66 0.00
N LYS A 19 -5.18 0.49 0.36
CA LYS A 19 -6.53 0.26 0.91
C LYS A 19 -6.52 0.42 2.42
N THR A 20 -5.59 -0.25 3.10
CA THR A 20 -5.45 -0.19 4.56
C THR A 20 -4.00 -0.47 4.99
N ILE A 21 -3.59 0.13 6.11
CA ILE A 21 -2.31 -0.11 6.77
C ILE A 21 -2.59 -0.85 8.08
N LYS A 22 -1.94 -1.98 8.30
CA LYS A 22 -2.11 -2.83 9.49
C LYS A 22 -0.78 -3.05 10.18
N LYS A 23 -0.86 -3.34 11.48
CA LYS A 23 0.29 -3.68 12.32
C LYS A 23 0.17 -5.14 12.74
N ASP A 24 1.21 -5.93 12.51
CA ASP A 24 1.35 -7.28 13.07
C ASP A 24 2.38 -7.21 14.21
N SER A 25 1.89 -7.26 15.44
CA SER A 25 2.72 -7.14 16.64
C SER A 25 3.44 -8.45 17.00
N GLU A 26 2.95 -9.60 16.52
CA GLU A 26 3.60 -10.89 16.75
C GLU A 26 4.80 -11.05 15.83
N ALA A 27 4.64 -10.69 14.55
CA ALA A 27 5.73 -10.68 13.58
C ALA A 27 6.60 -9.42 13.65
N ASN A 28 6.22 -8.43 14.49
CA ASN A 28 6.82 -7.11 14.59
C ASN A 28 6.99 -6.42 13.22
N THR A 29 5.93 -6.41 12.40
CA THR A 29 5.93 -5.87 11.02
C THR A 29 4.73 -4.97 10.75
N ILE A 30 4.82 -4.19 9.66
CA ILE A 30 3.70 -3.43 9.10
C ILE A 30 3.27 -4.11 7.81
N ILE A 31 1.96 -4.22 7.62
CA ILE A 31 1.33 -4.83 6.45
C ILE A 31 0.55 -3.75 5.71
N PHE A 32 0.87 -3.59 4.42
CA PHE A 32 0.16 -2.70 3.51
C PHE A 32 -0.76 -3.52 2.62
N GLU A 33 -2.07 -3.30 2.74
CA GLU A 33 -3.05 -3.89 1.82
C GLU A 33 -3.38 -2.89 0.72
N PHE A 34 -3.31 -3.34 -0.52
CA PHE A 34 -3.57 -2.52 -1.69
C PHE A 34 -5.00 -2.72 -2.22
N LYS A 35 -5.48 -1.74 -2.98
CA LYS A 35 -6.77 -1.79 -3.65
C LYS A 35 -6.71 -2.82 -4.77
N THR A 36 -7.80 -3.57 -4.94
CA THR A 36 -7.99 -4.33 -6.18
C THR A 36 -8.10 -3.33 -7.32
N ARG A 37 -7.22 -3.44 -8.31
CA ARG A 37 -7.30 -2.66 -9.54
C ARG A 37 -7.96 -3.51 -10.62
N ALA A 38 -8.65 -2.85 -11.55
CA ALA A 38 -9.27 -3.51 -12.68
C ALA A 38 -8.59 -3.02 -13.95
N GLU A 39 -8.11 -3.93 -14.77
CA GLU A 39 -7.47 -3.64 -16.05
C GLU A 39 -8.27 -4.30 -17.16
N PHE A 40 -8.43 -3.60 -18.29
CA PHE A 40 -8.93 -4.20 -19.51
C PHE A 40 -7.74 -4.73 -20.29
N LEU A 41 -7.69 -6.03 -20.51
CA LEU A 41 -6.69 -6.67 -21.36
C LEU A 41 -7.38 -7.18 -22.63
N GLU A 42 -6.79 -6.88 -23.77
CA GLU A 42 -7.25 -7.42 -25.05
C GLU A 42 -6.71 -8.85 -25.21
N ASN A 43 -7.60 -9.79 -25.49
CA ASN A 43 -7.18 -11.15 -25.83
C ASN A 43 -6.53 -11.13 -27.23
N PRO A 44 -5.26 -11.52 -27.37
CA PRO A 44 -4.56 -11.46 -28.65
C PRO A 44 -5.10 -12.42 -29.72
N GLU A 45 -5.85 -13.47 -29.32
CA GLU A 45 -6.43 -14.45 -30.24
C GLU A 45 -7.83 -14.05 -30.72
N THR A 46 -8.62 -13.38 -29.88
CA THR A 46 -10.02 -13.04 -30.18
C THR A 46 -10.27 -11.55 -30.40
N GLY A 47 -9.34 -10.67 -30.01
CA GLY A 47 -9.49 -9.21 -30.04
C GLY A 47 -10.50 -8.66 -29.02
N GLU A 48 -11.02 -9.51 -28.12
CA GLU A 48 -12.01 -9.09 -27.13
C GLU A 48 -11.34 -8.45 -25.90
N LEU A 49 -11.88 -7.32 -25.45
CA LEU A 49 -11.49 -6.71 -24.18
C LEU A 49 -12.10 -7.49 -23.02
N GLN A 50 -11.24 -8.03 -22.16
CA GLN A 50 -11.63 -8.75 -20.96
C GLN A 50 -11.24 -7.93 -19.72
N LEU A 51 -12.16 -7.84 -18.76
CA LEU A 51 -11.92 -7.17 -17.49
C LEU A 51 -11.22 -8.13 -16.52
N TYR A 52 -10.03 -7.77 -16.07
CA TYR A 52 -9.27 -8.51 -15.08
C TYR A 52 -9.19 -7.74 -13.77
N HIS A 53 -9.62 -8.39 -12.69
CA HIS A 53 -9.41 -7.90 -11.34
C HIS A 53 -8.04 -8.37 -10.85
N ILE A 54 -7.12 -7.43 -10.69
CA ILE A 54 -5.81 -7.67 -10.13
C ILE A 54 -5.91 -7.39 -8.63
N ASN A 55 -5.92 -8.47 -7.85
CA ASN A 55 -5.78 -8.40 -6.42
C ASN A 55 -4.29 -8.32 -6.10
N GLU A 56 -3.82 -7.14 -5.70
CA GLU A 56 -2.46 -6.99 -5.21
C GLU A 56 -2.37 -7.66 -3.83
N SER A 57 -1.41 -8.58 -3.69
CA SER A 57 -1.12 -9.22 -2.41
C SER A 57 -0.65 -8.16 -1.41
N PRO A 58 -1.01 -8.28 -0.12
CA PRO A 58 -0.46 -7.41 0.90
C PRO A 58 1.07 -7.47 0.90
N VAL A 59 1.70 -6.32 1.11
CA VAL A 59 3.16 -6.23 1.27
C VAL A 59 3.49 -6.08 2.74
N THR A 60 4.36 -6.95 3.24
CA THR A 60 4.92 -6.86 4.60
C THR A 60 6.28 -6.19 4.55
N THR A 61 6.55 -5.30 5.50
CA THR A 61 7.87 -4.65 5.63
C THR A 61 8.93 -5.60 6.18
N VAL A 62 10.17 -5.11 6.25
CA VAL A 62 11.17 -5.76 7.10
C VAL A 62 10.67 -5.74 8.56
N PRO A 63 10.95 -6.80 9.35
CA PRO A 63 10.68 -6.79 10.78
C PRO A 63 11.41 -5.64 11.48
N PHE A 64 10.72 -5.00 12.41
CA PHE A 64 11.28 -3.98 13.28
C PHE A 64 12.09 -4.64 14.39
N HIS A 65 13.09 -3.93 14.93
CA HIS A 65 13.94 -4.46 15.98
C HIS A 65 13.21 -4.56 17.33
N ASP A 66 12.34 -3.58 17.62
CA ASP A 66 11.55 -3.51 18.84
C ASP A 66 10.15 -2.93 18.54
N PHE A 67 9.28 -3.01 19.54
CA PHE A 67 7.87 -2.60 19.44
C PHE A 67 7.71 -1.08 19.40
N ASP A 68 8.60 -0.32 20.03
CA ASP A 68 8.53 1.13 20.07
C ASP A 68 8.85 1.72 18.69
N CYS A 69 9.86 1.17 18.01
CA CYS A 69 10.20 1.49 16.63
C CYS A 69 9.06 1.15 15.67
N LEU A 70 8.43 -0.02 15.85
CA LEU A 70 7.26 -0.42 15.06
C LEU A 70 6.13 0.61 15.22
N ASN A 71 5.81 1.01 16.46
CA ASN A 71 4.73 1.94 16.73
C ASN A 71 5.01 3.33 16.18
N ALA A 72 6.20 3.87 16.44
CA ALA A 72 6.57 5.20 15.97
C ALA A 72 6.46 5.30 14.43
N TYR A 73 6.98 4.29 13.72
CA TYR A 73 6.88 4.23 12.27
C TYR A 73 5.43 4.06 11.81
N PHE A 74 4.65 3.18 12.46
CA PHE A 74 3.24 2.97 12.12
C PHE A 74 2.43 4.25 12.26
N GLU A 75 2.63 5.01 13.34
CA GLU A 75 1.96 6.30 13.56
C GLU A 75 2.34 7.34 12.51
N GLU A 76 3.63 7.42 12.16
CA GLU A 76 4.13 8.31 11.11
C GLU A 76 3.50 8.01 9.75
N VAL A 77 3.56 6.75 9.29
CA VAL A 77 3.04 6.38 7.97
C VAL A 77 1.52 6.51 7.87
N VAL A 78 0.79 6.20 8.95
CA VAL A 78 -0.67 6.37 9.00
C VAL A 78 -1.04 7.85 8.94
N LYS A 79 -0.32 8.71 9.68
CA LYS A 79 -0.54 10.15 9.64
C LYS A 79 -0.29 10.72 8.25
N ASP A 80 0.80 10.33 7.59
CA ASP A 80 1.11 10.81 6.25
C ASP A 80 0.09 10.34 5.21
N TRP A 81 -0.37 9.09 5.33
CA TRP A 81 -1.43 8.54 4.49
C TRP A 81 -2.76 9.26 4.70
N ASP A 82 -3.16 9.53 5.94
CA ASP A 82 -4.40 10.26 6.27
C ASP A 82 -4.39 11.68 5.70
N ILE A 83 -3.24 12.38 5.78
CA ILE A 83 -3.14 13.70 5.17
C ILE A 83 -3.22 13.62 3.63
N PHE A 84 -2.63 12.59 3.01
CA PHE A 84 -2.78 12.36 1.57
C PHE A 84 -4.26 12.15 1.17
N VAL A 85 -4.98 11.30 1.90
CA VAL A 85 -6.40 11.01 1.64
C VAL A 85 -7.26 12.27 1.82
N THR A 86 -7.03 13.03 2.90
CA THR A 86 -7.78 14.25 3.20
C THR A 86 -7.47 15.39 2.21
N ALA A 87 -6.24 15.51 1.73
CA ALA A 87 -5.85 16.56 0.78
C ALA A 87 -6.41 16.35 -0.65
N LYS A 88 -6.95 15.17 -0.95
CA LYS A 88 -7.60 14.86 -2.24
C LYS A 88 -9.14 14.88 -2.17
N GLY A 89 -9.72 15.02 -0.98
CA GLY A 89 -11.16 15.23 -0.76
C GLY A 89 -11.55 16.70 -0.83
#